data_AF-N8QE46-F1
#
_entry.id   AF-N8QE46-F1
#
_cell.length_a   1.000
_cell.length_b   1.000
_cell.length_c   1.000
_cell.angle_alpha   90.00
_cell.angle_beta   90.00
_cell.angle_gamma   90.00
#
_symmetry.space_group_name_H-M   'P 1'
#
loop_
_entity.id
_entity.type
_entity.pdbx_description
1 polymer ?
#
loop_
_entity_poly.entity_id
_entity_poly.type
_entity_poly.pdbx_seq_one_letter_code
_entity_poly.pdbx_strand_id
1 'polypeptide(L)'
;METLLKIGGVLAVLVVPIILSFLNNRLAHLKHTQESKAEALNLADEFEAKELEKRSTLYKDRLAKSLFNNDALTYSEAKFFSNYENADLWVREYVKIRGMLKRERDDDGAVTEFKHKSNWIKVTFALIGYVTFAFIGLTPFYKFYKYVDLVINYYEKGMFLSIFIIVALHIICLIAGFLCLKYVEKCADCGIFLHDFYKVAFKVTGTEEKKKLK
;
A
#
# COMPACT_ATOMS: atom_id res chain seq x y z
N MET A 1 -9.86 30.63 42.86
CA MET A 1 -8.46 30.45 42.44
C MET A 1 -8.00 29.00 42.60
N GLU A 2 -8.35 28.28 43.68
CA GLU A 2 -8.06 26.85 43.86
C GLU A 2 -8.71 25.90 42.84
N THR A 3 -9.95 26.17 42.41
CA THR A 3 -10.69 25.30 41.48
C THR A 3 -10.08 25.27 40.07
N LEU A 4 -9.58 26.41 39.58
CA LEU A 4 -8.86 26.51 38.31
C LEU A 4 -7.50 25.79 38.37
N LEU A 5 -6.78 25.86 39.49
CA LEU A 5 -5.52 25.14 39.69
C LEU A 5 -5.71 23.62 39.78
N LYS A 6 -6.80 23.14 40.42
CA LYS A 6 -7.14 21.71 40.44
C LYS A 6 -7.52 21.19 39.05
N ILE A 7 -8.30 21.94 38.28
CA ILE A 7 -8.68 21.54 36.91
C ILE A 7 -7.46 21.59 35.97
N GLY A 8 -6.62 22.63 36.08
CA GLY A 8 -5.38 22.76 35.32
C GLY A 8 -4.35 21.68 35.65
N GLY A 9 -4.23 21.30 36.93
CA GLY A 9 -3.37 20.21 37.38
C GLY A 9 -3.79 18.85 36.84
N VAL A 10 -5.10 18.56 36.84
CA VAL A 10 -5.63 17.29 36.29
C VAL A 10 -5.46 17.23 34.77
N LEU A 11 -5.67 18.34 34.06
CA LEU A 11 -5.42 18.44 32.62
C LEU A 11 -3.93 18.26 32.27
N ALA A 12 -3.03 18.86 33.05
CA ALA A 12 -1.59 18.70 32.83
C ALA A 12 -1.14 17.24 33.03
N VAL A 13 -1.64 16.56 34.07
CA VAL A 13 -1.30 15.14 34.33
C VAL A 13 -1.81 14.20 33.24
N LEU A 14 -2.94 14.50 32.59
CA LEU A 14 -3.46 13.69 31.48
C LEU A 14 -2.79 14.00 30.14
N VAL A 15 -2.52 15.27 29.86
CA VAL A 15 -2.06 15.72 28.54
C VAL A 15 -0.55 15.57 28.38
N VAL A 16 0.24 15.82 29.44
CA VAL A 16 1.71 15.77 29.37
C VAL A 16 2.24 14.37 29.01
N PRO A 17 1.76 13.25 29.60
CA PRO A 17 2.20 11.90 29.21
C PRO A 17 1.86 11.55 27.76
N ILE A 18 0.70 12.02 27.27
CA ILE A 18 0.26 11.80 25.88
C ILE A 18 1.19 12.55 24.91
N ILE A 19 1.51 13.81 25.20
CA ILE A 19 2.43 14.61 24.39
C ILE A 19 3.85 14.03 24.43
N LEU A 20 4.35 13.62 25.59
CA LEU A 20 5.67 13.00 25.73
C LEU A 20 5.74 11.66 24.98
N SER A 21 4.71 10.83 25.08
CA SER A 21 4.61 9.57 24.31
C SER A 21 4.60 9.84 22.82
N PHE A 22 3.83 10.84 22.36
CA PHE A 22 3.77 11.22 20.96
C PHE A 22 5.11 11.74 20.44
N LEU A 23 5.79 12.61 21.20
CA LEU A 23 7.11 13.15 20.87
C LEU A 23 8.19 12.06 20.87
N ASN A 24 8.17 11.17 21.86
CA ASN A 24 9.13 10.07 21.95
C ASN A 24 8.96 9.07 20.79
N ASN A 25 7.71 8.77 20.42
CA ASN A 25 7.42 7.90 19.28
C ASN A 25 7.83 8.58 17.95
N ARG A 26 7.65 9.91 17.84
CA ARG A 26 8.14 10.68 16.68
C ARG A 26 9.67 10.74 16.61
N LEU A 27 10.35 10.92 17.74
CA LEU A 27 11.81 10.94 17.83
C LEU A 27 12.41 9.57 17.51
N ALA A 28 11.80 8.49 18.00
CA ALA A 28 12.19 7.12 17.65
C ALA A 28 12.05 6.87 16.14
N HIS A 29 10.94 7.33 15.53
CA HIS A 29 10.74 7.25 14.09
C HIS A 29 11.79 8.07 13.31
N LEU A 30 12.12 9.28 13.77
CA LEU A 30 13.13 10.14 13.14
C LEU A 30 14.54 9.54 13.25
N LYS A 31 14.91 9.00 14.41
CA LYS A 31 16.20 8.32 14.61
C LYS A 31 16.34 7.11 13.69
N HIS A 32 15.31 6.27 13.60
CA HIS A 32 15.28 5.13 12.69
C HIS A 32 15.33 5.55 11.22
N THR A 33 14.77 6.71 10.88
CA THR A 33 14.83 7.29 9.53
C THR A 33 16.23 7.80 9.20
N GLN A 34 16.96 8.36 10.18
CA GLN A 34 18.32 8.86 9.99
C GLN A 34 19.35 7.72 9.88
N GLU A 35 19.24 6.68 10.70
CA GLU A 35 20.05 5.45 10.58
C GLU A 35 19.78 4.74 9.24
N SER A 36 18.51 4.61 8.85
CA SER A 36 18.13 4.10 7.52
C SER A 36 18.70 4.91 6.35
N LYS A 37 18.90 6.22 6.51
CA LYS A 37 19.46 7.09 5.47
C LYS A 37 20.98 6.95 5.38
N ALA A 38 21.68 6.85 6.50
CA ALA A 38 23.11 6.58 6.55
C ALA A 38 23.45 5.19 5.97
N GLU A 39 22.61 4.19 6.25
CA GLU A 39 22.76 2.86 5.66
C GLU A 39 22.45 2.84 4.16
N ALA A 40 21.45 3.62 3.69
CA ALA A 40 21.18 3.77 2.26
C ALA A 40 22.35 4.44 1.51
N LEU A 41 23.07 5.37 2.14
CA LEU A 41 24.31 5.95 1.63
C LEU A 41 25.43 4.91 1.54
N ASN A 42 25.65 4.11 2.59
CA ASN A 42 26.61 3.01 2.54
C ASN A 42 26.26 1.98 1.45
N LEU A 43 24.97 1.70 1.21
CA LEU A 43 24.56 0.85 0.10
C LEU A 43 24.88 1.49 -1.25
N ALA A 44 24.64 2.80 -1.41
CA ALA A 44 24.96 3.51 -2.63
C ALA A 44 26.46 3.45 -2.91
N ASP A 45 27.30 3.59 -1.88
CA ASP A 45 28.76 3.46 -1.98
C ASP A 45 29.18 2.02 -2.31
N GLU A 46 28.60 1.00 -1.65
CA GLU A 46 28.82 -0.42 -1.99
C GLU A 46 28.35 -0.77 -3.41
N PHE A 47 27.30 -0.10 -3.87
CA PHE A 47 26.72 -0.28 -5.20
C PHE A 47 27.58 0.38 -6.28
N GLU A 48 28.14 1.55 -6.01
CA GLU A 48 29.15 2.18 -6.88
C GLU A 48 30.43 1.32 -6.97
N ALA A 49 30.86 0.71 -5.87
CA ALA A 49 32.03 -0.16 -5.81
C ALA A 49 31.84 -1.50 -6.55
N LYS A 50 30.60 -2.03 -6.64
CA LYS A 50 30.28 -3.26 -7.37
C LYS A 50 30.00 -3.00 -8.86
N GLU A 51 31.05 -3.05 -9.67
CA GLU A 51 31.04 -3.17 -11.15
C GLU A 51 30.16 -2.19 -11.96
N LEU A 52 29.68 -1.10 -11.37
CA LEU A 52 28.89 -0.10 -12.07
C LEU A 52 29.73 0.89 -12.88
N GLU A 53 31.05 0.92 -12.72
CA GLU A 53 31.95 1.77 -13.52
C GLU A 53 31.77 1.58 -15.03
N LYS A 54 31.37 0.39 -15.48
CA LYS A 54 31.14 0.08 -16.91
C LYS A 54 29.76 0.46 -17.45
N ARG A 55 28.79 0.84 -16.60
CA ARG A 55 27.42 1.20 -17.05
C ARG A 55 27.29 2.70 -17.27
N SER A 56 26.39 3.08 -18.19
CA SER A 56 26.18 4.48 -18.57
C SER A 56 25.76 5.34 -17.36
N THR A 57 26.20 6.59 -17.35
CA THR A 57 25.82 7.60 -16.34
C THR A 57 24.30 7.74 -16.23
N LEU A 58 23.58 7.64 -17.35
CA LEU A 58 22.13 7.68 -17.40
C LEU A 58 21.46 6.50 -16.67
N TYR A 59 22.05 5.31 -16.73
CA TYR A 59 21.56 4.15 -15.98
C TYR A 59 21.76 4.33 -14.47
N LYS A 60 22.89 4.89 -14.06
CA LYS A 60 23.19 5.20 -12.65
C LYS A 60 22.21 6.22 -12.08
N ASP A 61 21.97 7.31 -12.81
CA ASP A 61 21.04 8.38 -12.38
C ASP A 61 19.59 7.86 -12.26
N ARG A 62 19.16 7.01 -13.19
CA ARG A 62 17.85 6.36 -13.14
C ARG A 62 17.70 5.47 -11.92
N LEU A 63 18.71 4.67 -11.60
CA LEU A 63 18.71 3.80 -10.42
C LEU A 63 18.76 4.61 -9.13
N ALA A 64 19.57 5.66 -9.06
CA ALA A 64 19.66 6.53 -7.90
C ALA A 64 18.31 7.15 -7.58
N LYS A 65 17.63 7.66 -8.61
CA LYS A 65 16.30 8.23 -8.47
C LYS A 65 15.23 7.20 -8.06
N SER A 66 15.30 5.97 -8.59
CA SER A 66 14.30 4.95 -8.28
C SER A 66 14.52 4.27 -6.92
N LEU A 67 15.76 3.92 -6.57
CA LEU A 67 16.09 3.09 -5.41
C LEU A 67 16.37 3.91 -4.15
N PHE A 68 17.06 5.04 -4.29
CA PHE A 68 17.58 5.81 -3.14
C PHE A 68 16.81 7.12 -2.88
N ASN A 69 16.24 7.73 -3.92
CA ASN A 69 15.43 8.95 -3.79
C ASN A 69 13.92 8.67 -3.68
N ASN A 70 13.55 7.53 -3.10
CA ASN A 70 12.15 7.11 -3.00
C ASN A 70 11.80 6.74 -1.55
N ASP A 71 11.08 7.63 -0.87
CA ASP A 71 10.63 7.45 0.52
C ASP A 71 9.71 6.22 0.70
N ALA A 72 9.17 5.67 -0.38
CA ALA A 72 8.32 4.49 -0.36
C ALA A 72 9.10 3.16 -0.29
N LEU A 73 10.44 3.17 -0.36
CA LEU A 73 11.28 1.98 -0.26
C LEU A 73 12.07 1.95 1.06
N THR A 74 12.25 0.76 1.63
CA THR A 74 13.23 0.54 2.71
C THR A 74 14.57 0.06 2.16
N TYR A 75 15.65 0.28 2.93
CA TYR A 75 17.00 -0.18 2.61
C TYR A 75 17.07 -1.64 2.12
N SER A 76 16.43 -2.57 2.84
CA SER A 76 16.45 -3.99 2.46
C SER A 76 15.68 -4.30 1.17
N GLU A 77 14.70 -3.47 0.80
CA GLU A 77 13.98 -3.57 -0.47
C GLU A 77 14.86 -3.03 -1.61
N ALA A 78 15.53 -1.89 -1.38
CA ALA A 78 16.49 -1.34 -2.34
C ALA A 78 17.64 -2.32 -2.61
N LYS A 79 18.22 -2.93 -1.56
CA LYS A 79 19.25 -3.97 -1.66
C LYS A 79 18.76 -5.22 -2.40
N PHE A 80 17.49 -5.58 -2.26
CA PHE A 80 16.92 -6.68 -3.02
C PHE A 80 16.81 -6.35 -4.51
N PHE A 81 16.16 -5.23 -4.85
CA PHE A 81 15.93 -4.82 -6.24
C PHE A 81 17.22 -4.48 -6.98
N SER A 82 18.25 -3.99 -6.29
CA SER A 82 19.53 -3.63 -6.89
C SER A 82 20.27 -4.82 -7.54
N ASN A 83 19.92 -6.06 -7.17
CA ASN A 83 20.46 -7.27 -7.79
C ASN A 83 19.82 -7.61 -9.16
N TYR A 84 18.85 -6.83 -9.64
CA TYR A 84 18.11 -7.09 -10.88
C TYR A 84 18.40 -6.02 -11.95
N GLU A 85 18.41 -6.43 -13.21
CA GLU A 85 18.86 -5.58 -14.32
C GLU A 85 17.94 -4.38 -14.60
N ASN A 86 16.63 -4.53 -14.37
CA ASN A 86 15.63 -3.48 -14.56
C ASN A 86 15.03 -3.05 -13.22
N ALA A 87 15.88 -2.83 -12.23
CA ALA A 87 15.45 -2.50 -10.86
C ALA A 87 14.52 -1.27 -10.81
N ASP A 88 14.71 -0.27 -11.66
CA ASP A 88 13.86 0.92 -11.72
C ASP A 88 12.41 0.61 -12.11
N LEU A 89 12.20 -0.30 -13.07
CA LEU A 89 10.88 -0.74 -13.51
C LEU A 89 10.20 -1.54 -12.39
N TRP A 90 10.92 -2.47 -11.78
CA TRP A 90 10.38 -3.32 -10.72
C TRP A 90 10.04 -2.52 -9.46
N VAL A 91 10.86 -1.55 -9.10
CA VAL A 91 10.58 -0.62 -7.99
C VAL A 91 9.31 0.18 -8.26
N ARG A 92 9.15 0.73 -9.47
CA ARG A 92 7.97 1.53 -9.82
C ARG A 92 6.68 0.72 -9.69
N GLU A 93 6.68 -0.53 -10.15
CA GLU A 93 5.50 -1.40 -10.02
C GLU A 93 5.31 -1.87 -8.57
N TYR A 94 6.40 -2.19 -7.86
CA TYR A 94 6.37 -2.58 -6.44
C TYR A 94 5.71 -1.51 -5.55
N VAL A 95 6.05 -0.23 -5.74
CA VAL A 95 5.51 0.86 -4.92
C VAL A 95 3.98 0.95 -5.01
N LYS A 96 3.38 0.61 -6.16
CA LYS A 96 1.92 0.60 -6.34
C LYS A 96 1.22 -0.48 -5.51
N ILE A 97 1.87 -1.62 -5.32
CA ILE A 97 1.27 -2.83 -4.72
C ILE A 97 1.84 -3.19 -3.35
N ARG A 98 2.83 -2.44 -2.83
CA ARG A 98 3.56 -2.70 -1.57
C ARG A 98 2.64 -3.08 -0.41
N GLY A 99 1.47 -2.44 -0.28
CA GLY A 99 0.51 -2.70 0.79
C GLY A 99 -0.10 -4.12 0.80
N MET A 100 -0.06 -4.80 -0.35
CA MET A 100 -0.62 -6.15 -0.58
C MET A 100 0.44 -7.25 -0.59
N LEU A 101 1.72 -6.91 -0.42
CA LEU A 101 2.83 -7.84 -0.39
C LEU A 101 3.26 -8.14 1.05
N LYS A 102 3.56 -9.41 1.31
CA LYS A 102 4.24 -9.87 2.51
C LYS A 102 5.70 -10.09 2.15
N ARG A 103 6.59 -9.58 3.00
CA ARG A 103 8.03 -9.70 2.85
C ARG A 103 8.47 -10.92 3.65
N GLU A 104 9.10 -11.89 2.99
CA GLU A 104 9.88 -12.90 3.70
C GLU A 104 11.28 -12.35 3.94
N ARG A 105 11.75 -12.57 5.16
CA ARG A 105 13.06 -12.13 5.61
C ARG A 105 13.82 -13.36 6.05
N ASP A 106 15.10 -13.39 5.71
CA ASP A 106 16.04 -14.37 6.24
C ASP A 106 16.32 -14.11 7.73
N ASP A 107 17.05 -15.03 8.37
CA ASP A 107 17.47 -14.91 9.78
C ASP A 107 18.34 -13.65 10.02
N ASP A 108 19.03 -13.18 8.97
CA ASP A 108 19.79 -11.92 8.94
C ASP A 108 18.94 -10.66 8.68
N GLY A 109 17.62 -10.80 8.55
CA GLY A 109 16.69 -9.69 8.29
C GLY A 109 16.65 -9.17 6.85
N ALA A 110 17.42 -9.77 5.94
CA ALA A 110 17.43 -9.46 4.51
C ALA A 110 16.15 -9.95 3.82
N VAL A 111 15.60 -9.16 2.87
CA VAL A 111 14.42 -9.57 2.10
C VAL A 111 14.85 -10.62 1.07
N THR A 112 14.31 -11.83 1.19
CA THR A 112 14.61 -12.96 0.30
C THR A 112 13.55 -13.11 -0.79
N GLU A 113 12.28 -13.00 -0.43
CA GLU A 113 11.15 -13.18 -1.34
C GLU A 113 9.97 -12.26 -1.00
N PHE A 114 9.16 -11.98 -2.03
CA PHE A 114 7.86 -11.35 -1.88
C PHE A 114 6.76 -12.40 -2.09
N LYS A 115 5.83 -12.49 -1.15
CA LYS A 115 4.63 -13.35 -1.23
C LYS A 115 3.37 -12.53 -1.13
N HIS A 116 2.25 -13.08 -1.59
CA HIS A 116 0.94 -12.47 -1.38
C HIS A 116 0.65 -12.34 0.11
N LYS A 117 0.28 -11.13 0.55
CA LYS A 117 -0.28 -10.90 1.90
C LYS A 117 -1.75 -11.31 1.98
N SER A 118 -2.44 -11.28 0.83
CA SER A 118 -3.88 -11.52 0.77
C SER A 118 -4.19 -13.01 0.77
N ASN A 119 -5.08 -13.42 1.67
CA ASN A 119 -5.66 -14.76 1.63
C ASN A 119 -6.67 -14.79 0.47
N TRP A 120 -6.60 -15.82 -0.37
CA TRP A 120 -7.50 -16.00 -1.52
C TRP A 120 -8.99 -15.91 -1.13
N ILE A 121 -9.33 -16.37 0.07
CA ILE A 121 -10.66 -16.25 0.68
C ILE A 121 -11.15 -14.79 0.75
N LYS A 122 -10.29 -13.83 1.10
CA LYS A 122 -10.67 -12.41 1.19
C LYS A 122 -10.96 -11.81 -0.18
N VAL A 123 -10.23 -12.25 -1.21
CA VAL A 123 -10.47 -11.84 -2.59
C VAL A 123 -11.82 -12.34 -3.07
N THR A 124 -12.15 -13.61 -2.79
CA THR A 124 -13.45 -14.20 -3.13
C THR A 124 -14.61 -13.49 -2.42
N PHE A 125 -14.47 -13.19 -1.12
CA PHE A 125 -15.48 -12.40 -0.40
C PHE A 125 -15.65 -11.00 -0.96
N ALA A 126 -14.57 -10.32 -1.36
CA ALA A 126 -14.65 -9.01 -1.99
C ALA A 126 -15.37 -9.08 -3.35
N LEU A 127 -15.14 -10.14 -4.13
CA LEU A 127 -15.80 -10.34 -5.43
C LEU A 127 -17.30 -10.62 -5.26
N ILE A 128 -17.67 -11.51 -4.32
CA ILE A 128 -19.07 -11.77 -3.99
C ILE A 128 -19.74 -10.49 -3.46
N GLY A 129 -19.06 -9.75 -2.58
CA GLY A 129 -19.53 -8.47 -2.06
C GLY A 129 -19.76 -7.44 -3.16
N TYR A 130 -18.84 -7.34 -4.13
CA TYR A 130 -19.04 -6.48 -5.30
C TYR A 130 -20.32 -6.83 -6.05
N VAL A 131 -20.53 -8.11 -6.36
CA VAL A 131 -21.71 -8.58 -7.09
C VAL A 131 -22.99 -8.22 -6.33
N THR A 132 -23.06 -8.55 -5.04
CA THR A 132 -24.27 -8.30 -4.23
C THR A 132 -24.55 -6.80 -4.08
N PHE A 133 -23.55 -5.99 -3.75
CA PHE A 133 -23.72 -4.54 -3.58
C PHE A 133 -24.01 -3.82 -4.90
N ALA A 134 -23.42 -4.24 -6.01
CA ALA A 134 -23.71 -3.68 -7.32
C ALA A 134 -25.16 -3.98 -7.74
N PHE A 135 -25.65 -5.21 -7.53
CA PHE A 135 -27.05 -5.55 -7.83
C PHE A 135 -28.03 -4.72 -7.01
N ILE A 136 -27.78 -4.57 -5.70
CA ILE A 136 -28.62 -3.74 -4.84
C ILE A 136 -28.56 -2.29 -5.33
N GLY A 137 -27.36 -1.71 -5.47
CA GLY A 137 -27.17 -0.33 -5.89
C GLY A 137 -27.75 0.01 -7.26
N LEU A 138 -27.76 -0.94 -8.20
CA LEU A 138 -28.33 -0.78 -9.55
C LEU A 138 -29.82 -1.07 -9.64
N THR A 139 -30.46 -1.56 -8.58
CA THR A 139 -31.90 -1.86 -8.56
C THR A 139 -32.78 -0.68 -9.01
N PRO A 140 -32.52 0.60 -8.65
CA PRO A 140 -33.31 1.75 -9.09
C PRO A 140 -33.25 1.95 -10.60
N PHE A 141 -32.14 1.60 -11.24
CA PHE A 141 -31.99 1.70 -12.69
C PHE A 141 -32.71 0.56 -13.41
N TYR A 142 -32.63 -0.66 -12.87
CA TYR A 142 -33.29 -1.82 -13.46
C TYR A 142 -34.82 -1.77 -13.32
N LYS A 143 -35.34 -1.31 -12.17
CA LYS A 143 -36.78 -1.22 -11.87
C LYS A 143 -37.23 0.23 -11.68
N PHE A 144 -36.83 1.11 -12.60
CA PHE A 144 -37.05 2.55 -12.49
C PHE A 144 -38.49 2.93 -12.20
N TYR A 145 -39.46 2.41 -12.97
CA TYR A 145 -40.88 2.73 -12.77
C TYR A 145 -41.38 2.38 -11.37
N LYS A 146 -41.05 1.19 -10.85
CA LYS A 146 -41.44 0.77 -9.49
C LYS A 146 -40.74 1.58 -8.41
N TYR A 147 -39.49 1.96 -8.65
CA TYR A 147 -38.73 2.77 -7.72
C TYR A 147 -39.32 4.19 -7.61
N VAL A 148 -39.63 4.83 -8.74
CA VAL A 148 -40.23 6.17 -8.77
C VAL A 148 -41.63 6.15 -8.15
N ASP A 149 -42.45 5.15 -8.47
CA ASP A 149 -43.78 4.98 -7.85
C ASP A 149 -43.69 4.87 -6.32
N LEU A 150 -42.72 4.10 -5.83
CA LEU A 150 -42.45 3.98 -4.40
C LEU A 150 -42.02 5.33 -3.78
N VAL A 151 -41.16 6.10 -4.45
CA VAL A 151 -40.76 7.43 -4.00
C VAL A 151 -41.93 8.42 -3.97
N ILE A 152 -42.77 8.42 -5.00
CA ILE A 152 -43.96 9.28 -5.08
C ILE A 152 -44.95 8.93 -3.96
N ASN A 153 -45.21 7.64 -3.72
CA ASN A 153 -46.08 7.19 -2.64
C ASN A 153 -45.59 7.65 -1.25
N TYR A 154 -44.28 7.58 -0.98
CA TYR A 154 -43.71 8.12 0.26
C TYR A 154 -43.78 9.65 0.31
N TYR A 155 -43.64 10.33 -0.83
CA TYR A 155 -43.74 11.78 -0.93
C TYR A 155 -45.16 12.28 -0.62
N GLU A 156 -46.17 11.65 -1.21
CA GLU A 156 -47.59 11.96 -0.96
C GLU A 156 -47.98 11.75 0.51
N LYS A 157 -47.33 10.80 1.20
CA LYS A 157 -47.50 10.55 2.64
C LYS A 157 -46.68 11.48 3.55
N GLY A 158 -45.92 12.43 2.98
CA GLY A 158 -45.05 13.33 3.74
C GLY A 158 -43.85 12.64 4.40
N MET A 159 -43.50 11.42 3.98
CA MET A 159 -42.45 10.59 4.58
C MET A 159 -41.06 10.87 3.96
N PHE A 160 -40.61 12.13 4.02
CA PHE A 160 -39.34 12.56 3.39
C PHE A 160 -38.11 11.81 3.91
N LEU A 161 -38.08 11.46 5.20
CA LEU A 161 -36.97 10.70 5.79
C LEU A 161 -36.82 9.32 5.13
N SER A 162 -37.93 8.65 4.84
CA SER A 162 -37.91 7.34 4.18
C SER A 162 -37.36 7.44 2.76
N ILE A 163 -37.72 8.49 2.01
CA ILE A 163 -37.18 8.76 0.67
C ILE A 163 -35.65 8.92 0.75
N PHE A 164 -35.17 9.73 1.70
CA PHE A 164 -33.73 9.94 1.89
C PHE A 164 -33.00 8.64 2.20
N ILE A 165 -33.53 7.82 3.11
CA ILE A 165 -32.92 6.52 3.47
C ILE A 165 -32.86 5.59 2.26
N ILE A 166 -33.94 5.50 1.48
CA ILE A 166 -33.98 4.64 0.30
C ILE A 166 -32.95 5.11 -0.73
N VAL A 167 -32.87 6.40 -1.03
CA VAL A 167 -31.87 6.93 -1.99
C VAL A 167 -30.44 6.70 -1.46
N ALA A 168 -30.19 7.04 -0.19
CA ALA A 168 -28.87 6.90 0.42
C ALA A 168 -28.40 5.44 0.44
N LEU A 169 -29.28 4.48 0.73
CA LEU A 169 -28.96 3.06 0.74
C LEU A 169 -28.36 2.60 -0.59
N HIS A 170 -29.00 2.96 -1.71
CA HIS A 170 -28.53 2.57 -3.03
C HIS A 170 -27.18 3.21 -3.38
N ILE A 171 -26.98 4.49 -3.02
CA ILE A 171 -25.69 5.18 -3.20
C ILE A 171 -24.59 4.52 -2.37
N ILE A 172 -24.85 4.21 -1.10
CA ILE A 172 -23.89 3.54 -0.21
C ILE A 172 -23.54 2.16 -0.77
N CYS A 173 -24.51 1.39 -1.27
CA CYS A 173 -24.25 0.11 -1.91
C CYS A 173 -23.38 0.26 -3.16
N LEU A 174 -23.61 1.26 -4.02
CA LEU A 174 -22.74 1.51 -5.17
C LEU A 174 -21.30 1.83 -4.75
N ILE A 175 -21.12 2.67 -3.72
CA ILE A 175 -19.81 3.01 -3.18
C ILE A 175 -19.12 1.76 -2.60
N ALA A 176 -19.85 0.96 -1.82
CA ALA A 176 -19.33 -0.29 -1.25
C ALA A 176 -18.90 -1.27 -2.34
N GLY A 177 -19.73 -1.45 -3.38
CA GLY A 177 -19.39 -2.26 -4.55
C GLY A 177 -18.11 -1.76 -5.23
N PHE A 178 -18.00 -0.45 -5.48
CA PHE A 178 -16.80 0.14 -6.08
C PHE A 178 -15.53 -0.12 -5.24
N LEU A 179 -15.61 0.01 -3.92
CA LEU A 179 -14.50 -0.27 -3.02
C LEU A 179 -14.10 -1.75 -3.04
N CYS A 180 -15.08 -2.66 -3.08
CA CYS A 180 -14.83 -4.09 -3.25
C CYS A 180 -14.09 -4.39 -4.57
N LEU A 181 -14.52 -3.78 -5.67
CA LEU A 181 -13.87 -3.95 -6.98
C LEU A 181 -12.43 -3.44 -6.98
N LYS A 182 -12.20 -2.25 -6.42
CA LYS A 182 -10.86 -1.66 -6.30
C LYS A 182 -9.93 -2.51 -5.43
N TYR A 183 -10.47 -3.20 -4.44
CA TYR A 183 -9.69 -4.15 -3.65
C TYR A 183 -9.28 -5.38 -4.48
N VAL A 184 -10.20 -5.93 -5.27
CA VAL A 184 -9.93 -7.06 -6.17
C VAL A 184 -8.90 -6.68 -7.23
N GLU A 185 -9.04 -5.51 -7.86
CA GLU A 185 -8.07 -4.97 -8.84
C GLU A 185 -6.65 -4.92 -8.26
N LYS A 186 -6.49 -4.31 -7.08
CA LYS A 186 -5.19 -4.29 -6.38
C LYS A 186 -4.63 -5.68 -6.06
N CYS A 187 -5.48 -6.66 -5.79
CA CYS A 187 -5.03 -8.04 -5.56
C CYS A 187 -4.57 -8.69 -6.86
N ALA A 188 -5.26 -8.42 -7.98
CA ALA A 188 -4.89 -8.91 -9.29
C ALA A 188 -3.56 -8.30 -9.77
N ASP A 189 -3.38 -6.98 -9.63
CA ASP A 189 -2.12 -6.28 -9.95
C ASP A 189 -0.94 -6.86 -9.18
N CYS A 190 -1.15 -7.17 -7.89
CA CYS A 190 -0.16 -7.83 -7.05
C CYS A 190 0.22 -9.22 -7.59
N GLY A 191 -0.76 -9.98 -8.09
CA GLY A 191 -0.53 -11.30 -8.66
C GLY A 191 0.20 -11.25 -9.99
N ILE A 192 -0.18 -10.32 -10.86
CA ILE A 192 0.49 -10.07 -12.14
C ILE A 192 1.94 -9.66 -11.88
N PHE A 193 2.18 -8.72 -10.97
CA PHE A 193 3.53 -8.32 -10.61
C PHE A 193 4.38 -9.48 -10.11
N LEU A 194 3.87 -10.30 -9.18
CA LEU A 194 4.67 -11.42 -8.67
C LEU A 194 4.98 -12.43 -9.77
N HIS A 195 3.99 -12.77 -10.60
CA HIS A 195 4.20 -13.65 -11.74
C HIS A 195 5.24 -13.09 -12.71
N ASP A 196 5.12 -11.83 -13.10
CA ASP A 196 6.03 -11.19 -14.06
C ASP A 196 7.42 -11.00 -13.46
N PHE A 197 7.50 -10.65 -12.18
CA PHE A 197 8.77 -10.54 -11.46
C PHE A 197 9.50 -11.89 -11.44
N TYR A 198 8.86 -12.98 -11.00
CA TYR A 198 9.53 -14.29 -10.96
C TYR A 198 9.83 -14.88 -12.34
N LYS A 199 9.04 -14.53 -13.36
CA LYS A 199 9.21 -15.07 -14.73
C LYS A 199 10.22 -14.28 -15.56
N VAL A 200 10.30 -12.96 -15.37
CA VAL A 200 11.01 -12.03 -16.27
C VAL A 200 12.16 -11.30 -15.57
N ALA A 201 12.18 -11.20 -14.23
CA ALA A 201 13.27 -10.49 -13.55
C ALA A 201 14.58 -11.26 -13.67
N PHE A 202 15.54 -10.66 -14.39
CA PHE A 202 16.87 -11.23 -14.55
C PHE A 202 17.81 -10.73 -13.43
N LYS A 203 18.42 -11.66 -12.71
CA LYS A 203 19.35 -11.39 -11.61
C LYS A 203 20.76 -11.16 -12.17
N VAL A 204 21.32 -9.98 -11.94
CA VAL A 204 22.61 -9.53 -12.50
C VAL A 204 23.78 -10.38 -11.98
N THR A 205 23.67 -10.90 -10.75
CA THR A 205 24.70 -11.72 -10.09
C THR A 205 24.83 -13.16 -10.62
N GLY A 206 23.98 -13.60 -11.56
CA GLY A 206 23.99 -14.98 -12.10
C GLY A 206 25.01 -15.26 -13.21
N THR A 207 25.85 -14.31 -13.59
CA THR A 207 26.78 -14.50 -14.74
C THR A 207 28.11 -15.16 -14.35
N GLU A 208 28.45 -15.21 -13.06
CA GLU A 208 29.72 -15.81 -12.61
C GLU A 208 29.69 -17.34 -12.48
N GLU A 209 28.55 -17.96 -12.15
CA GLU A 209 28.49 -19.42 -11.98
C GLU A 209 28.54 -20.19 -13.32
N LYS A 210 28.08 -19.60 -14.42
CA LYS A 210 28.16 -20.25 -15.75
C LYS A 210 29.51 -20.11 -16.45
N LYS A 211 30.43 -19.28 -15.94
CA LYS A 211 31.78 -19.13 -16.49
C LYS A 211 32.84 -20.00 -15.82
N LYS A 212 32.54 -20.62 -14.67
CA LYS A 212 33.44 -21.57 -13.99
C LYS A 212 33.25 -23.03 -14.42
N LEU A 213 32.34 -23.30 -15.36
CA LEU A 213 31.99 -24.64 -15.87
C LEU A 213 32.20 -24.79 -17.39
N LYS A 214 33.13 -24.03 -17.96
CA LYS A 214 33.68 -24.26 -19.30
C LYS A 214 35.19 -24.29 -19.26
#